data_AF-A0A934J6I5-F1
#
_entry.id   AF-A0A934J6I5-F1
#
_cell.length_a   1.000
_cell.length_b   1.000
_cell.length_c   1.000
_cell.angle_alpha   90.00
_cell.angle_beta   90.00
_cell.angle_gamma   90.00
#
_symmetry.space_group_name_H-M   'P 1'
#
loop_
_entity.id
_entity.type
_entity.pdbx_description
1 polymer ?
#
loop_
_entity_poly.entity_id
_entity_poly.type
_entity_poly.pdbx_seq_one_letter_code
_entity_poly.pdbx_strand_id
1 'polypeptide(L)'
;MDNYYNLTINKWDLIFYSVSDPIIIIYFVIPVWLYFSIVLILRDWNYNLLIRTRSFSKWMSYTSIELYGKLFLFQFFWVVTTLVLSRGIPFEFGWSSYALNEQALGNYSYTLQTIGLHPTIVLLLHMLLLSLFLIMLHLSLTTVYVITLNLPTIVVLGVLYFIGGLISFRMIPHWMIWFKIENFVILASAHLAWDTLLYAFLVPVALVAIFYIIVIFAKSFYHLLKHFLRDRYVLLSYIILCLLGILLQQNNETVTIWDTLYAQFYGVSTEGFYFPFYLFYCLVFFGAAYLFQSMLVKNSEGAFFLEWIRYGSYSRWFTRLILKAMAKMGLLLVGFGIVTLLVSILKGNSIESIVTLTKPSIQVSQLSYHFFVNGLLQLLNYYLIIFIIFCLWNNASANILIFGALFVICLPMININQFFPIGLNSFGYLTDNITDMYKISTYLLAWSLMQIMIILFIFKRKR
;
A
#
# COMPACT_ATOMS: atom_id res chain seq x y z
N MET A 1 -27.48 31.09 12.35
CA MET A 1 -27.66 29.64 12.63
C MET A 1 -28.01 29.60 14.10
N ASP A 2 -29.29 29.84 14.36
CA ASP A 2 -29.76 30.32 15.66
C ASP A 2 -30.24 29.13 16.51
N ASN A 3 -29.77 29.07 17.75
CA ASN A 3 -30.43 28.51 18.93
C ASN A 3 -30.83 27.02 18.95
N TYR A 4 -29.94 26.08 18.61
CA TYR A 4 -30.23 24.66 18.93
C TYR A 4 -29.85 24.24 20.37
N TYR A 5 -29.00 24.98 21.09
CA TYR A 5 -28.55 24.59 22.45
C TYR A 5 -28.43 25.73 23.50
N ASN A 6 -28.64 27.01 23.15
CA ASN A 6 -28.43 28.16 24.07
C ASN A 6 -27.09 28.11 24.83
N LEU A 7 -26.04 27.57 24.21
CA LEU A 7 -24.70 27.49 24.82
C LEU A 7 -23.91 28.75 24.51
N THR A 8 -23.19 29.23 25.52
CA THR A 8 -22.23 30.33 25.35
C THR A 8 -21.00 29.81 24.63
N ILE A 9 -20.67 30.45 23.52
CA ILE A 9 -19.46 30.20 22.72
C ILE A 9 -18.43 31.27 23.10
N ASN A 10 -17.17 30.88 23.21
CA ASN A 10 -16.07 31.83 23.39
C ASN A 10 -15.12 31.82 22.18
N LYS A 11 -14.12 32.71 22.19
CA LYS A 11 -13.17 32.81 21.06
C LYS A 11 -12.34 31.54 20.85
N TRP A 12 -12.08 30.74 21.89
CA TRP A 12 -11.31 29.49 21.75
C TRP A 12 -12.03 28.51 20.85
N ASP A 13 -13.36 28.45 20.93
CA ASP A 13 -14.16 27.54 20.10
C ASP A 13 -13.99 27.80 18.61
N LEU A 14 -13.98 29.08 18.22
CA LEU A 14 -13.79 29.46 16.82
C LEU A 14 -12.35 29.23 16.35
N ILE A 15 -11.36 29.45 17.23
CA ILE A 15 -9.96 29.15 16.93
C ILE A 15 -9.78 27.65 16.70
N PHE A 16 -10.26 26.82 17.63
CA PHE A 16 -10.11 25.37 17.51
C PHE A 16 -10.91 24.79 16.35
N TYR A 17 -12.09 25.33 16.06
CA TYR A 17 -12.85 24.96 14.89
C TYR A 17 -12.06 25.22 13.61
N SER A 18 -11.47 26.42 13.45
CA SER A 18 -10.72 26.75 12.25
C SER A 18 -9.41 25.98 12.13
N VAL A 19 -8.65 25.88 13.21
CA VAL A 19 -7.31 25.27 13.21
C VAL A 19 -7.39 23.74 13.18
N SER A 20 -8.48 23.14 13.63
CA SER A 20 -8.68 21.68 13.61
C SER A 20 -9.53 21.18 12.44
N ASP A 21 -9.91 22.04 11.49
CA ASP A 21 -10.73 21.65 10.35
C ASP A 21 -9.90 20.80 9.35
N PRO A 22 -10.21 19.48 9.19
CA PRO A 22 -9.47 18.61 8.29
C PRO A 22 -9.60 19.03 6.83
N ILE A 23 -10.70 19.69 6.44
CA ILE A 23 -10.90 20.13 5.07
C ILE A 23 -9.93 21.27 4.75
N ILE A 24 -9.82 22.27 5.63
CA ILE A 24 -8.88 23.38 5.44
C ILE A 24 -7.45 22.85 5.39
N ILE A 25 -7.08 21.99 6.34
CA ILE A 25 -5.73 21.45 6.40
C ILE A 25 -5.39 20.64 5.15
N ILE A 26 -6.23 19.67 4.78
CA ILE A 26 -5.89 18.68 3.75
C ILE A 26 -6.05 19.26 2.34
N TYR A 27 -7.10 20.05 2.09
CA TYR A 27 -7.38 20.58 0.75
C TYR A 27 -6.65 21.89 0.46
N PHE A 28 -6.25 22.64 1.49
CA PHE A 28 -5.59 23.94 1.31
C PHE A 28 -4.17 23.98 1.86
N VAL A 29 -3.97 23.69 3.15
CA VAL A 29 -2.65 23.85 3.78
C VAL A 29 -1.62 22.89 3.20
N ILE A 30 -1.93 21.59 3.11
CA ILE A 30 -1.01 20.57 2.59
C ILE A 30 -0.56 20.85 1.14
N PRO A 31 -1.45 21.06 0.14
CA PRO A 31 -1.00 21.28 -1.23
C PRO A 31 -0.19 22.58 -1.39
N VAL A 32 -0.60 23.66 -0.72
CA VAL A 32 0.16 24.92 -0.71
C VAL A 32 1.55 24.71 -0.09
N TRP A 33 1.62 23.95 1.00
CA TRP A 33 2.87 23.64 1.68
C TRP A 33 3.80 22.75 0.85
N LEU A 34 3.27 21.75 0.16
CA LEU A 34 4.02 20.89 -0.76
C LEU A 34 4.58 21.70 -1.93
N TYR A 35 3.76 22.56 -2.54
CA TYR A 35 4.20 23.48 -3.59
C TYR A 35 5.34 24.38 -3.09
N PHE A 36 5.14 25.02 -1.94
CA PHE A 36 6.14 25.89 -1.33
C PHE A 36 7.45 25.16 -1.04
N SER A 37 7.37 23.93 -0.51
CA SER A 37 8.52 23.08 -0.23
C SER A 37 9.31 22.74 -1.50
N ILE A 38 8.62 22.40 -2.60
CA ILE A 38 9.26 22.08 -3.88
C ILE A 38 9.96 23.32 -4.45
N VAL A 39 9.29 24.49 -4.42
CA VAL A 39 9.88 25.75 -4.91
C VAL A 39 11.11 26.15 -4.10
N LEU A 40 11.08 25.97 -2.77
CA LEU A 40 12.21 26.25 -1.90
C LEU A 40 13.41 25.35 -2.23
N ILE A 41 13.18 24.04 -2.34
CA ILE A 41 14.19 23.04 -2.72
C ILE A 41 14.84 23.43 -4.06
N LEU A 42 14.03 23.83 -5.05
CA LEU A 42 14.50 24.23 -6.37
C LEU A 42 15.35 25.49 -6.35
N ARG A 43 14.89 26.52 -5.64
CA ARG A 43 15.57 27.81 -5.59
C ARG A 43 16.91 27.72 -4.87
N ASP A 44 16.97 26.96 -3.79
CA ASP A 44 18.15 26.88 -2.91
C ASP A 44 19.13 25.77 -3.32
N TRP A 45 18.76 24.95 -4.32
CA TRP A 45 19.67 24.04 -4.99
C TRP A 45 20.57 24.77 -5.98
N ASN A 46 21.57 25.47 -5.45
CA ASN A 46 22.69 25.99 -6.22
C ASN A 46 23.97 25.25 -5.81
N TYR A 47 24.74 24.74 -6.76
CA TYR A 47 26.04 24.09 -6.50
C TYR A 47 26.95 24.98 -5.63
N ASN A 48 26.85 26.30 -5.77
CA ASN A 48 27.60 27.26 -4.97
C ASN A 48 27.20 27.22 -3.47
N LEU A 49 25.93 26.97 -3.17
CA LEU A 49 25.41 26.87 -1.81
C LEU A 49 25.79 25.51 -1.18
N LEU A 50 25.80 24.44 -1.98
CA LEU A 50 26.29 23.11 -1.56
C LEU A 50 27.80 23.11 -1.23
N ILE A 51 28.61 23.83 -2.03
CA ILE A 51 30.05 24.01 -1.78
C ILE A 51 30.28 24.75 -0.46
N ARG A 52 29.43 25.75 -0.13
CA ARG A 52 29.51 26.51 1.13
C ARG A 52 29.06 25.69 2.34
N THR A 53 28.00 24.89 2.23
CA THR A 53 27.46 24.08 3.35
C THR A 53 28.26 22.80 3.61
N ARG A 54 29.08 22.35 2.65
CA ARG A 54 30.01 21.19 2.73
C ARG A 54 29.37 19.82 2.93
N SER A 55 28.09 19.71 3.30
CA SER A 55 27.37 18.43 3.41
C SER A 55 25.87 18.57 3.11
N PHE A 56 25.26 17.50 2.60
CA PHE A 56 23.82 17.46 2.30
C PHE A 56 22.96 17.66 3.55
N SER A 57 23.39 17.11 4.70
CA SER A 57 22.67 17.31 5.98
C SER A 57 22.68 18.77 6.42
N LYS A 58 23.80 19.50 6.25
CA LYS A 58 23.85 20.93 6.56
C LYS A 58 22.99 21.77 5.61
N TRP A 59 22.94 21.40 4.33
CA TRP A 59 22.04 22.04 3.37
C TRP A 59 20.56 21.78 3.71
N MET A 60 20.21 20.57 4.13
CA MET A 60 18.86 20.24 4.62
C MET A 60 18.50 21.04 5.87
N SER A 61 19.41 21.21 6.82
CA SER A 61 19.18 22.07 7.99
C SER A 61 19.01 23.54 7.60
N TYR A 62 19.79 24.04 6.63
CA TYR A 62 19.67 25.42 6.13
C TYR A 62 18.29 25.71 5.54
N THR A 63 17.82 24.85 4.63
CA THR A 63 16.48 24.97 4.02
C THR A 63 15.37 24.83 5.06
N SER A 64 15.55 23.94 6.04
CA SER A 64 14.62 23.78 7.16
C SER A 64 14.50 25.05 8.01
N ILE A 65 15.62 25.69 8.38
CA ILE A 65 15.63 26.91 9.20
C ILE A 65 14.88 28.05 8.52
N GLU A 66 15.10 28.26 7.22
CA GLU A 66 14.34 29.28 6.47
C GLU A 66 12.83 28.97 6.46
N LEU A 67 12.50 27.69 6.33
CA LEU A 67 11.12 27.22 6.31
C LEU A 67 10.42 27.33 7.68
N TYR A 68 11.14 27.11 8.79
CA TYR A 68 10.62 27.32 10.15
C TYR A 68 10.11 28.76 10.36
N GLY A 69 10.87 29.76 9.92
CA GLY A 69 10.48 31.16 10.08
C GLY A 69 9.17 31.49 9.34
N LYS A 70 9.02 30.96 8.12
CA LYS A 70 7.80 31.15 7.31
C LYS A 70 6.61 30.37 7.86
N LEU A 71 6.84 29.15 8.36
CA LEU A 71 5.83 28.34 9.02
C LEU A 71 5.27 29.04 10.25
N PHE A 72 6.15 29.57 11.10
CA PHE A 72 5.76 30.32 12.29
C PHE A 72 4.92 31.55 11.93
N LEU A 73 5.34 32.33 10.92
CA LEU A 73 4.56 33.47 10.44
C LEU A 73 3.19 33.06 9.89
N PHE A 74 3.13 32.01 9.07
CA PHE A 74 1.88 31.47 8.54
C PHE A 74 0.90 31.09 9.66
N GLN A 75 1.39 30.34 10.63
CA GLN A 75 0.63 29.91 11.80
C GLN A 75 0.15 31.08 12.67
N PHE A 76 1.03 32.07 12.89
CA PHE A 76 0.69 33.29 13.60
C PHE A 76 -0.42 34.06 12.89
N PHE A 77 -0.30 34.28 11.57
CA PHE A 77 -1.33 34.95 10.79
C PHE A 77 -2.65 34.18 10.80
N TRP A 78 -2.62 32.86 10.74
CA TRP A 78 -3.84 32.06 10.82
C TRP A 78 -4.57 32.30 12.15
N VAL A 79 -3.88 32.23 13.29
CA VAL A 79 -4.49 32.52 14.61
C VAL A 79 -4.97 33.98 14.71
N VAL A 80 -4.22 34.94 14.17
CA VAL A 80 -4.65 36.35 14.17
C VAL A 80 -5.91 36.54 13.31
N THR A 81 -5.99 35.91 12.13
CA THR A 81 -7.18 36.02 11.28
C THR A 81 -8.42 35.43 11.96
N THR A 82 -8.31 34.29 12.65
CA THR A 82 -9.44 33.71 13.39
C THR A 82 -9.84 34.59 14.59
N LEU A 83 -8.88 35.21 15.26
CA LEU A 83 -9.14 36.22 16.30
C LEU A 83 -9.86 37.46 15.78
N VAL A 84 -9.53 37.92 14.56
CA VAL A 84 -10.23 39.05 13.93
C VAL A 84 -11.64 38.65 13.51
N LEU A 85 -11.83 37.45 12.97
CA LEU A 85 -13.14 36.92 12.57
C LEU A 85 -14.06 36.64 13.77
N SER A 86 -13.50 36.38 14.96
CA SER A 86 -14.27 36.22 16.21
C SER A 86 -14.67 37.55 16.87
N ARG A 87 -14.67 38.66 16.13
CA ARG A 87 -15.15 39.96 16.64
C ARG A 87 -16.63 39.86 17.01
N GLY A 88 -16.95 40.19 18.26
CA GLY A 88 -18.31 40.10 18.83
C GLY A 88 -18.53 38.89 19.73
N ILE A 89 -17.60 37.94 19.79
CA ILE A 89 -17.64 36.79 20.71
C ILE A 89 -16.85 37.12 21.99
N PRO A 90 -17.37 36.80 23.19
CA PRO A 90 -16.66 37.05 24.44
C PRO A 90 -15.36 36.23 24.51
N PHE A 91 -14.32 36.83 25.11
CA PHE A 91 -13.08 36.14 25.42
C PHE A 91 -13.07 35.73 26.88
N GLU A 92 -12.99 34.43 27.11
CA GLU A 92 -12.81 33.83 28.44
C GLU A 92 -11.49 33.07 28.46
N PHE A 93 -10.79 33.07 29.59
CA PHE A 93 -9.53 32.34 29.71
C PHE A 93 -9.74 30.82 29.71
N GLY A 94 -10.88 30.35 30.22
CA GLY A 94 -11.24 28.93 30.30
C GLY A 94 -12.01 28.39 29.09
N TRP A 95 -12.40 27.13 29.18
CA TRP A 95 -13.31 26.47 28.24
C TRP A 95 -14.71 27.05 28.36
N SER A 96 -15.41 27.18 27.23
CA SER A 96 -16.80 27.66 27.18
C SER A 96 -17.78 26.56 27.60
N SER A 97 -19.05 26.92 27.79
CA SER A 97 -20.12 25.92 27.97
C SER A 97 -20.34 25.08 26.70
N TYR A 98 -20.09 25.64 25.52
CA TYR A 98 -20.09 24.90 24.26
C TYR A 98 -19.04 23.79 24.25
N ALA A 99 -17.82 24.07 24.70
CA ALA A 99 -16.74 23.07 24.79
C ALA A 99 -17.03 21.92 25.78
N LEU A 100 -18.07 22.01 26.61
CA LEU A 100 -18.46 20.93 27.53
C LEU A 100 -19.56 20.02 26.95
N ASN A 101 -20.15 20.38 25.80
CA ASN A 101 -21.26 19.63 25.23
C ASN A 101 -20.79 18.62 24.18
N GLU A 102 -20.92 17.33 24.52
CA GLU A 102 -20.66 16.19 23.64
C GLU A 102 -21.64 16.10 22.46
N GLN A 103 -22.87 16.59 22.64
CA GLN A 103 -23.95 16.42 21.65
C GLN A 103 -23.87 17.43 20.51
N ALA A 104 -23.03 18.46 20.61
CA ALA A 104 -22.82 19.42 19.54
C ALA A 104 -21.99 18.79 18.41
N LEU A 105 -22.61 18.59 17.25
CA LEU A 105 -21.95 18.06 16.05
C LEU A 105 -20.81 18.99 15.61
N GLY A 106 -19.64 18.42 15.32
CA GLY A 106 -18.46 19.17 14.87
C GLY A 106 -17.75 19.97 15.98
N ASN A 107 -18.03 19.66 17.24
CA ASN A 107 -17.40 20.32 18.38
C ASN A 107 -16.00 19.76 18.68
N TYR A 108 -15.00 20.26 17.96
CA TYR A 108 -13.59 19.96 18.26
C TYR A 108 -13.16 20.46 19.65
N SER A 109 -13.79 21.51 20.18
CA SER A 109 -13.47 22.01 21.52
C SER A 109 -13.77 20.99 22.61
N TYR A 110 -14.83 20.19 22.45
CA TYR A 110 -15.16 19.13 23.41
C TYR A 110 -14.05 18.09 23.52
N THR A 111 -13.61 17.54 22.38
CA THR A 111 -12.53 16.55 22.35
C THR A 111 -11.20 17.10 22.82
N LEU A 112 -10.97 18.41 22.68
CA LEU A 112 -9.77 19.05 23.18
C LEU A 112 -9.84 19.36 24.68
N GLN A 113 -11.04 19.64 25.20
CA GLN A 113 -11.29 19.88 26.61
C GLN A 113 -11.08 18.61 27.43
N THR A 114 -11.45 17.43 26.90
CA THR A 114 -11.26 16.13 27.59
C THR A 114 -9.79 15.78 27.85
N ILE A 115 -8.85 16.42 27.15
CA ILE A 115 -7.41 16.30 27.41
C ILE A 115 -7.05 16.83 28.82
N GLY A 116 -7.88 17.71 29.40
CA GLY A 116 -7.68 18.26 30.74
C GLY A 116 -6.63 19.38 30.80
N LEU A 117 -6.22 19.92 29.65
CA LEU A 117 -5.26 21.02 29.55
C LEU A 117 -5.97 22.37 29.33
N HIS A 118 -5.26 23.45 29.64
CA HIS A 118 -5.74 24.81 29.39
C HIS A 118 -5.80 25.11 27.87
N PRO A 119 -6.80 25.86 27.36
CA PRO A 119 -6.95 26.15 25.92
C PRO A 119 -5.68 26.68 25.24
N THR A 120 -4.93 27.56 25.91
CA THR A 120 -3.65 28.09 25.38
C THR A 120 -2.60 27.00 25.14
N ILE A 121 -2.49 26.03 26.06
CA ILE A 121 -1.54 24.92 25.95
C ILE A 121 -1.96 23.99 24.83
N VAL A 122 -3.26 23.69 24.74
CA VAL A 122 -3.81 22.87 23.67
C VAL A 122 -3.56 23.50 22.30
N LEU A 123 -3.76 24.82 22.16
CA LEU A 123 -3.45 25.53 20.93
C LEU A 123 -1.97 25.41 20.59
N LEU A 124 -1.07 25.64 21.55
CA LEU A 124 0.38 25.49 21.32
C LEU A 124 0.77 24.08 20.89
N LEU A 125 0.21 23.05 21.53
CA LEU A 125 0.43 21.65 21.17
C LEU A 125 -0.09 21.34 19.76
N HIS A 126 -1.26 21.86 19.40
CA HIS A 126 -1.82 21.69 18.06
C HIS A 126 -0.91 22.33 17.00
N MET A 127 -0.49 23.58 17.20
CA MET A 127 0.38 24.28 16.26
C MET A 127 1.76 23.63 16.15
N LEU A 128 2.26 23.06 17.25
CA LEU A 128 3.48 22.25 17.27
C LEU A 128 3.33 20.96 16.47
N LEU A 129 2.22 20.21 16.65
CA LEU A 129 1.94 18.97 15.93
C LEU A 129 1.86 19.23 14.42
N LEU A 130 1.05 20.21 14.01
CA LEU A 130 0.92 20.64 12.62
C LEU A 130 2.28 21.05 12.04
N SER A 131 3.05 21.85 12.80
CA SER A 131 4.39 22.27 12.35
C SER A 131 5.28 21.07 12.08
N LEU A 132 5.32 20.16 13.02
CA LEU A 132 6.19 18.99 13.00
C LEU A 132 5.85 18.04 11.84
N PHE A 133 4.55 17.88 11.55
CA PHE A 133 4.11 17.15 10.36
C PHE A 133 4.51 17.84 9.05
N LEU A 134 4.33 19.15 8.94
CA LEU A 134 4.69 19.92 7.74
C LEU A 134 6.21 19.91 7.50
N ILE A 135 7.01 19.96 8.56
CA ILE A 135 8.47 19.79 8.48
C ILE A 135 8.82 18.38 8.01
N MET A 136 8.16 17.35 8.55
CA MET A 136 8.36 15.97 8.13
C MET A 136 8.13 15.81 6.60
N LEU A 137 7.06 16.41 6.06
CA LEU A 137 6.81 16.43 4.61
C LEU A 137 7.89 17.16 3.81
N HIS A 138 8.39 18.29 4.32
CA HIS A 138 9.48 18.99 3.65
C HIS A 138 10.76 18.15 3.63
N LEU A 139 11.14 17.58 4.77
CA LEU A 139 12.35 16.77 4.91
C LEU A 139 12.30 15.51 4.06
N SER A 140 11.12 14.89 3.89
CA SER A 140 10.97 13.72 3.03
C SER A 140 11.19 14.08 1.55
N LEU A 141 10.64 15.20 1.07
CA LEU A 141 10.89 15.73 -0.28
C LEU A 141 12.38 16.05 -0.47
N THR A 142 13.00 16.74 0.49
CA THR A 142 14.42 17.11 0.47
C THR A 142 15.31 15.86 0.46
N THR A 143 14.97 14.83 1.22
CA THR A 143 15.70 13.55 1.24
C THR A 143 15.66 12.86 -0.12
N VAL A 144 14.47 12.74 -0.71
CA VAL A 144 14.31 12.13 -2.04
C VAL A 144 15.02 12.94 -3.10
N TYR A 145 15.00 14.27 -2.98
CA TYR A 145 15.74 15.15 -3.88
C TYR A 145 17.25 14.91 -3.80
N VAL A 146 17.84 14.88 -2.60
CA VAL A 146 19.27 14.65 -2.40
C VAL A 146 19.71 13.30 -2.97
N ILE A 147 18.87 12.27 -2.87
CA ILE A 147 19.16 10.93 -3.39
C ILE A 147 19.06 10.91 -4.91
N THR A 148 17.99 11.46 -5.49
CA THR A 148 17.67 11.28 -6.92
C THR A 148 18.26 12.35 -7.82
N LEU A 149 18.45 13.56 -7.29
CA LEU A 149 18.84 14.78 -8.02
C LEU A 149 17.94 15.06 -9.23
N ASN A 150 16.68 14.63 -9.17
CA ASN A 150 15.74 14.67 -10.29
C ASN A 150 14.47 15.43 -9.92
N LEU A 151 14.21 16.54 -10.62
CA LEU A 151 13.07 17.41 -10.35
C LEU A 151 11.72 16.70 -10.57
N PRO A 152 11.47 16.05 -11.72
CA PRO A 152 10.26 15.25 -11.91
C PRO A 152 9.93 14.32 -10.74
N THR A 153 10.94 13.71 -10.11
CA THR A 153 10.74 12.78 -8.99
C THR A 153 10.12 13.48 -7.78
N ILE A 154 10.60 14.67 -7.41
CA ILE A 154 10.04 15.39 -6.26
C ILE A 154 8.65 15.95 -6.53
N VAL A 155 8.36 16.34 -7.78
CA VAL A 155 7.03 16.80 -8.19
C VAL A 155 6.04 15.63 -8.12
N VAL A 156 6.39 14.48 -8.68
CA VAL A 156 5.57 13.26 -8.60
C VAL A 156 5.36 12.86 -7.14
N LEU A 157 6.39 12.92 -6.30
CA LEU A 157 6.25 12.62 -4.88
C LEU A 157 5.32 13.59 -4.15
N GLY A 158 5.38 14.90 -4.46
CA GLY A 158 4.45 15.88 -3.91
C GLY A 158 2.99 15.58 -4.31
N VAL A 159 2.75 15.26 -5.58
CA VAL A 159 1.41 14.84 -6.04
C VAL A 159 0.96 13.56 -5.32
N LEU A 160 1.85 12.58 -5.14
CA LEU A 160 1.55 11.35 -4.40
C LEU A 160 1.24 11.62 -2.92
N TYR A 161 1.92 12.55 -2.26
CA TYR A 161 1.58 12.95 -0.89
C TYR A 161 0.21 13.61 -0.80
N PHE A 162 -0.14 14.47 -1.76
CA PHE A 162 -1.46 15.08 -1.78
C PHE A 162 -2.57 14.05 -2.01
N ILE A 163 -2.45 13.22 -3.06
CA ILE A 163 -3.42 12.15 -3.35
C ILE A 163 -3.49 11.15 -2.17
N GLY A 164 -2.33 10.77 -1.63
CA GLY A 164 -2.24 9.89 -0.47
C GLY A 164 -2.92 10.47 0.77
N GLY A 165 -2.80 11.79 1.00
CA GLY A 165 -3.53 12.50 2.04
C GLY A 165 -5.03 12.47 1.85
N LEU A 166 -5.52 12.63 0.60
CA LEU A 166 -6.95 12.53 0.28
C LEU A 166 -7.49 11.11 0.49
N ILE A 167 -6.76 10.09 0.04
CA ILE A 167 -7.10 8.68 0.27
C ILE A 167 -7.11 8.39 1.77
N SER A 168 -6.11 8.89 2.49
CA SER A 168 -5.98 8.71 3.93
C SER A 168 -7.16 9.31 4.69
N PHE A 169 -7.61 10.49 4.30
CA PHE A 169 -8.76 11.17 4.89
C PHE A 169 -10.09 10.47 4.59
N ARG A 170 -10.32 10.05 3.34
CA ARG A 170 -11.64 9.58 2.89
C ARG A 170 -11.82 8.06 2.91
N MET A 171 -10.77 7.30 2.64
CA MET A 171 -10.89 5.87 2.31
C MET A 171 -10.29 4.96 3.38
N ILE A 172 -9.39 5.46 4.23
CA ILE A 172 -8.73 4.61 5.23
C ILE A 172 -9.71 4.30 6.37
N PRO A 173 -9.94 3.01 6.67
CA PRO A 173 -10.91 2.60 7.68
C PRO A 173 -10.42 2.95 9.10
N HIS A 174 -11.36 3.03 10.05
CA HIS A 174 -11.06 3.46 11.42
C HIS A 174 -10.04 2.57 12.15
N TRP A 175 -9.99 1.27 11.88
CA TRP A 175 -9.02 0.36 12.50
C TRP A 175 -7.57 0.60 12.03
N MET A 176 -7.36 1.23 10.86
CA MET A 176 -6.05 1.63 10.35
C MET A 176 -5.64 3.02 10.90
N ILE A 177 -5.73 3.19 12.21
CA ILE A 177 -5.49 4.45 12.92
C ILE A 177 -4.12 5.06 12.56
N TRP A 178 -3.10 4.21 12.39
CA TRP A 178 -1.73 4.59 12.05
C TRP A 178 -1.54 5.17 10.64
N PHE A 179 -2.47 4.93 9.73
CA PHE A 179 -2.37 5.43 8.35
C PHE A 179 -3.26 6.66 8.11
N LYS A 180 -4.07 7.06 9.09
CA LYS A 180 -4.90 8.26 9.00
C LYS A 180 -4.06 9.52 9.26
N ILE A 181 -3.97 10.36 8.24
CA ILE A 181 -3.20 11.61 8.25
C ILE A 181 -3.72 12.56 9.33
N GLU A 182 -5.04 12.58 9.56
CA GLU A 182 -5.68 13.43 10.57
C GLU A 182 -5.07 13.25 11.95
N ASN A 183 -4.69 12.02 12.31
CA ASN A 183 -4.14 11.70 13.63
C ASN A 183 -2.74 12.28 13.85
N PHE A 184 -2.05 12.70 12.78
CA PHE A 184 -0.72 13.32 12.86
C PHE A 184 -0.75 14.83 12.60
N VAL A 185 -1.92 15.39 12.26
CA VAL A 185 -2.05 16.81 11.94
C VAL A 185 -3.02 17.52 12.86
N ILE A 186 -4.07 16.84 13.31
CA ILE A 186 -5.14 17.39 14.13
C ILE A 186 -5.09 16.76 15.51
N LEU A 187 -4.89 17.59 16.53
CA LEU A 187 -4.75 17.13 17.91
C LEU A 187 -6.02 16.44 18.44
N ALA A 188 -7.21 16.91 18.05
CA ALA A 188 -8.49 16.30 18.43
C ALA A 188 -8.63 14.88 17.88
N SER A 189 -8.31 14.68 16.59
CA SER A 189 -8.31 13.36 15.96
C SER A 189 -7.29 12.42 16.60
N ALA A 190 -6.10 12.93 16.94
CA ALA A 190 -5.08 12.16 17.65
C ALA A 190 -5.55 11.66 19.03
N HIS A 191 -6.26 12.49 19.78
CA HIS A 191 -6.79 12.12 21.10
C HIS A 191 -7.90 11.08 21.00
N LEU A 192 -8.75 11.15 19.97
CA LEU A 192 -9.77 10.13 19.70
C LEU A 192 -9.15 8.81 19.22
N ALA A 193 -8.04 8.89 18.51
CA ALA A 193 -7.34 7.75 17.93
C ALA A 193 -6.55 6.94 18.96
N TRP A 194 -5.95 7.60 19.95
CA TRP A 194 -5.06 6.97 20.92
C TRP A 194 -5.29 7.51 22.33
N ASP A 195 -5.17 6.61 23.30
CA ASP A 195 -5.24 6.97 24.73
C ASP A 195 -4.15 7.98 25.15
N THR A 196 -3.04 8.03 24.41
CA THR A 196 -1.94 8.96 24.67
C THR A 196 -1.60 9.79 23.44
N LEU A 197 -1.47 11.11 23.63
CA LEU A 197 -1.03 12.04 22.60
C LEU A 197 0.43 11.80 22.15
N LEU A 198 1.19 11.01 22.91
CA LEU A 198 2.61 10.76 22.67
C LEU A 198 2.85 10.18 21.27
N TYR A 199 1.98 9.27 20.80
CA TYR A 199 2.14 8.65 19.48
C TYR A 199 2.04 9.64 18.33
N ALA A 200 1.17 10.66 18.45
CA ALA A 200 1.00 11.70 17.45
C ALA A 200 2.28 12.51 17.22
N PHE A 201 3.08 12.73 18.28
CA PHE A 201 4.36 13.42 18.19
C PHE A 201 5.53 12.48 17.88
N LEU A 202 5.58 11.31 18.52
CA LEU A 202 6.68 10.35 18.41
C LEU A 202 6.91 9.91 16.96
N VAL A 203 5.84 9.58 16.23
CA VAL A 203 5.94 9.06 14.86
C VAL A 203 6.60 10.08 13.92
N PRO A 204 6.08 11.31 13.77
CA PRO A 204 6.73 12.26 12.88
C PRO A 204 8.10 12.74 13.41
N VAL A 205 8.37 12.76 14.73
CA VAL A 205 9.74 12.98 15.26
C VAL A 205 10.70 11.88 14.80
N ALA A 206 10.28 10.61 14.91
CA ALA A 206 11.09 9.47 14.48
C ALA A 206 11.34 9.51 12.97
N LEU A 207 10.34 9.86 12.16
CA LEU A 207 10.49 10.01 10.70
C LEU A 207 11.45 11.14 10.34
N VAL A 208 11.37 12.29 11.02
CA VAL A 208 12.33 13.39 10.86
C VAL A 208 13.75 12.90 11.11
N ALA A 209 13.99 12.17 12.21
CA ALA A 209 15.30 11.62 12.54
C ALA A 209 15.79 10.62 11.46
N ILE A 210 14.91 9.74 11.00
CA ILE A 210 15.22 8.77 9.92
C ILE A 210 15.63 9.50 8.63
N PHE A 211 14.92 10.56 8.23
CA PHE A 211 15.27 11.33 7.04
C PHE A 211 16.66 11.98 7.14
N TYR A 212 16.99 12.54 8.31
CA TYR A 212 18.35 13.06 8.55
C TYR A 212 19.42 11.97 8.44
N ILE A 213 19.17 10.79 9.03
CA ILE A 213 20.09 9.64 8.93
C ILE A 213 20.28 9.23 7.46
N ILE A 214 19.19 9.11 6.70
CA ILE A 214 19.25 8.76 5.27
C ILE A 214 20.10 9.78 4.50
N VAL A 215 19.92 11.08 4.76
CA VAL A 215 20.68 12.14 4.08
C VAL A 215 22.16 12.13 4.45
N ILE A 216 22.52 11.84 5.70
CA ILE A 216 23.92 11.67 6.12
C ILE A 216 24.60 10.56 5.31
N PHE A 217 23.89 9.46 5.07
CA PHE A 217 24.40 8.32 4.31
C PHE A 217 24.03 8.34 2.82
N ALA A 218 23.53 9.47 2.29
CA ALA A 218 22.91 9.54 0.96
C ALA A 218 23.78 8.99 -0.18
N LYS A 219 25.10 9.21 -0.16
CA LYS A 219 26.01 8.68 -1.20
C LYS A 219 26.06 7.15 -1.18
N SER A 220 26.25 6.55 -0.02
CA SER A 220 26.28 5.09 0.14
C SER A 220 24.91 4.48 -0.14
N PHE A 221 23.86 5.11 0.39
CA PHE A 221 22.48 4.70 0.21
C PHE A 221 22.03 4.78 -1.24
N TYR A 222 22.44 5.81 -2.00
CA TYR A 222 22.12 5.92 -3.43
C TYR A 222 22.70 4.74 -4.22
N HIS A 223 23.97 4.38 -4.00
CA HIS A 223 24.57 3.25 -4.71
C HIS A 223 23.89 1.93 -4.35
N LEU A 224 23.61 1.69 -3.06
CA LEU A 224 22.90 0.51 -2.59
C LEU A 224 21.48 0.43 -3.18
N LEU A 225 20.70 1.52 -3.06
CA LEU A 225 19.32 1.59 -3.50
C LEU A 225 19.21 1.49 -5.02
N LYS A 226 20.08 2.17 -5.77
CA LYS A 226 20.12 2.08 -7.23
C LYS A 226 20.43 0.66 -7.69
N HIS A 227 21.39 -0.01 -7.06
CA HIS A 227 21.71 -1.40 -7.40
C HIS A 227 20.55 -2.33 -7.03
N PHE A 228 19.97 -2.17 -5.84
CA PHE A 228 18.87 -3.01 -5.37
C PHE A 228 17.60 -2.83 -6.21
N LEU A 229 17.20 -1.58 -6.49
CA LEU A 229 16.03 -1.26 -7.31
C LEU A 229 16.24 -1.66 -8.76
N ARG A 230 17.40 -1.39 -9.36
CA ARG A 230 17.67 -1.74 -10.77
C ARG A 230 17.49 -3.23 -11.02
N ASP A 231 17.90 -4.07 -10.07
CA ASP A 231 17.84 -5.52 -10.24
C ASP A 231 16.49 -6.13 -9.84
N ARG A 232 15.70 -5.44 -9.00
CA ARG A 232 14.49 -6.00 -8.38
C ARG A 232 13.21 -5.20 -8.58
N TYR A 233 13.21 -4.11 -9.36
CA TYR A 233 12.03 -3.24 -9.51
C TYR A 233 10.78 -3.99 -9.98
N VAL A 234 10.90 -4.98 -10.88
CA VAL A 234 9.76 -5.77 -11.36
C VAL A 234 9.15 -6.60 -10.22
N LEU A 235 9.99 -7.23 -9.39
CA LEU A 235 9.53 -7.99 -8.23
C LEU A 235 8.90 -7.08 -7.16
N LEU A 236 9.55 -5.95 -6.87
CA LEU A 236 9.07 -5.00 -5.86
C LEU A 236 7.75 -4.37 -6.26
N SER A 237 7.61 -3.93 -7.52
CA SER A 237 6.35 -3.39 -8.04
C SER A 237 5.22 -4.41 -7.95
N TYR A 238 5.47 -5.67 -8.34
CA TYR A 238 4.50 -6.75 -8.17
C TYR A 238 4.09 -6.96 -6.69
N ILE A 239 5.05 -7.05 -5.77
CA ILE A 239 4.76 -7.21 -4.33
C ILE A 239 3.94 -6.03 -3.80
N ILE A 240 4.32 -4.79 -4.13
CA ILE A 240 3.60 -3.59 -3.70
C ILE A 240 2.17 -3.59 -4.22
N LEU A 241 1.95 -3.94 -5.49
CA LEU A 241 0.62 -4.03 -6.08
C LEU A 241 -0.24 -5.10 -5.40
N CYS A 242 0.32 -6.27 -5.09
CA CYS A 242 -0.40 -7.31 -4.34
C CYS A 242 -0.75 -6.86 -2.92
N LEU A 243 0.19 -6.23 -2.21
CA LEU A 243 -0.05 -5.71 -0.86
C LEU A 243 -1.13 -4.62 -0.86
N LEU A 244 -1.09 -3.70 -1.83
CA LEU A 244 -2.14 -2.69 -2.01
C LEU A 244 -3.49 -3.35 -2.31
N GLY A 245 -3.52 -4.35 -3.17
CA GLY A 245 -4.75 -5.11 -3.46
C GLY A 245 -5.33 -5.78 -2.22
N ILE A 246 -4.48 -6.38 -1.38
CA ILE A 246 -4.88 -6.95 -0.08
C ILE A 246 -5.46 -5.86 0.83
N LEU A 247 -4.81 -4.70 0.93
CA LEU A 247 -5.26 -3.64 1.84
C LEU A 247 -6.54 -2.94 1.37
N LEU A 248 -6.76 -2.81 0.06
CA LEU A 248 -7.91 -2.11 -0.52
C LEU A 248 -9.16 -2.99 -0.65
N GLN A 249 -9.00 -4.29 -0.91
CA GLN A 249 -10.12 -5.22 -1.14
C GLN A 249 -10.65 -5.80 0.17
N GLN A 250 -10.97 -4.92 1.10
CA GLN A 250 -11.43 -5.31 2.42
C GLN A 250 -12.96 -5.31 2.45
N ASN A 251 -13.54 -6.48 2.69
CA ASN A 251 -14.99 -6.61 2.88
C ASN A 251 -15.33 -6.41 4.36
N ASN A 252 -16.39 -5.65 4.66
CA ASN A 252 -16.81 -5.35 6.04
C ASN A 252 -17.63 -6.47 6.67
N GLU A 253 -18.06 -7.44 5.87
CA GLU A 253 -18.89 -8.58 6.28
C GLU A 253 -18.06 -9.77 6.78
N THR A 254 -16.73 -9.67 6.86
CA THR A 254 -15.88 -10.79 7.31
C THR A 254 -15.91 -10.92 8.83
N VAL A 255 -16.33 -12.09 9.33
CA VAL A 255 -16.42 -12.36 10.77
C VAL A 255 -15.16 -13.08 11.26
N THR A 256 -14.69 -14.09 10.51
CA THR A 256 -13.50 -14.87 10.86
C THR A 256 -12.28 -14.41 10.08
N ILE A 257 -11.08 -14.81 10.54
CA ILE A 257 -9.83 -14.54 9.82
C ILE A 257 -9.82 -15.25 8.45
N TRP A 258 -10.44 -16.42 8.37
CA TRP A 258 -10.51 -17.24 7.16
C TRP A 258 -11.49 -16.68 6.12
N ASP A 259 -12.53 -15.98 6.57
CA ASP A 259 -13.45 -15.23 5.70
C ASP A 259 -12.70 -14.17 4.88
N THR A 260 -11.73 -13.49 5.50
CA THR A 260 -10.90 -12.50 4.79
C THR A 260 -10.00 -13.17 3.75
N LEU A 261 -9.39 -14.31 4.07
CA LEU A 261 -8.61 -15.09 3.10
C LEU A 261 -9.50 -15.57 1.94
N TYR A 262 -10.70 -16.08 2.24
CA TYR A 262 -11.67 -16.54 1.26
C TYR A 262 -12.10 -15.40 0.32
N ALA A 263 -12.52 -14.27 0.88
CA ALA A 263 -12.96 -13.11 0.10
C ALA A 263 -11.85 -12.53 -0.79
N GLN A 264 -10.63 -12.45 -0.25
CA GLN A 264 -9.48 -11.89 -0.98
C GLN A 264 -9.11 -12.72 -2.21
N PHE A 265 -9.22 -14.06 -2.12
CA PHE A 265 -8.88 -14.97 -3.21
C PHE A 265 -10.12 -15.60 -3.87
N TYR A 266 -11.29 -14.95 -3.75
CA TYR A 266 -12.55 -15.42 -4.33
C TYR A 266 -12.47 -15.59 -5.85
N GLY A 267 -11.85 -14.63 -6.55
CA GLY A 267 -11.60 -14.62 -7.99
C GLY A 267 -12.86 -14.78 -8.86
N VAL A 268 -12.99 -15.92 -9.52
CA VAL A 268 -14.07 -16.34 -10.41
C VAL A 268 -14.93 -17.42 -9.74
N SER A 269 -16.24 -17.39 -9.98
CA SER A 269 -17.17 -18.46 -9.60
C SER A 269 -18.11 -18.84 -10.75
N THR A 270 -18.83 -19.95 -10.56
CA THR A 270 -19.89 -20.41 -11.48
C THR A 270 -21.21 -19.65 -11.29
N GLU A 271 -21.44 -19.09 -10.11
CA GLU A 271 -22.73 -18.47 -9.73
C GLU A 271 -22.74 -16.95 -9.89
N GLY A 272 -21.57 -16.31 -9.98
CA GLY A 272 -21.49 -14.85 -10.10
C GLY A 272 -20.13 -14.34 -10.56
N PHE A 273 -20.10 -13.08 -10.99
CA PHE A 273 -18.86 -12.43 -11.42
C PHE A 273 -18.75 -11.06 -10.76
N TYR A 274 -17.69 -10.88 -9.98
CA TYR A 274 -17.32 -9.60 -9.40
C TYR A 274 -15.96 -9.17 -9.95
N PHE A 275 -15.99 -8.13 -10.76
CA PHE A 275 -14.82 -7.64 -11.48
C PHE A 275 -13.62 -7.33 -10.57
N PRO A 276 -13.77 -6.73 -9.37
CA PRO A 276 -12.63 -6.50 -8.47
C PRO A 276 -11.96 -7.79 -7.97
N PHE A 277 -12.72 -8.83 -7.61
CA PHE A 277 -12.16 -10.11 -7.16
C PHE A 277 -11.40 -10.79 -8.29
N TYR A 278 -11.94 -10.73 -9.50
CA TYR A 278 -11.29 -11.24 -10.70
C TYR A 278 -9.99 -10.51 -11.04
N LEU A 279 -9.98 -9.17 -10.99
CA LEU A 279 -8.75 -8.39 -11.26
C LEU A 279 -7.66 -8.69 -10.25
N PHE A 280 -7.99 -8.77 -8.96
CA PHE A 280 -7.01 -9.11 -7.93
C PHE A 280 -6.47 -10.53 -8.10
N TYR A 281 -7.34 -11.50 -8.42
CA TYR A 281 -6.92 -12.86 -8.76
C TYR A 281 -5.92 -12.86 -9.93
N CYS A 282 -6.24 -12.15 -11.02
CA CYS A 282 -5.35 -12.01 -12.17
C CYS A 282 -4.03 -11.36 -11.78
N LEU A 283 -4.08 -10.32 -10.96
CA LEU A 283 -2.89 -9.61 -10.47
C LEU A 283 -1.96 -10.55 -9.72
N VAL A 284 -2.47 -11.38 -8.80
CA VAL A 284 -1.65 -12.34 -8.05
C VAL A 284 -1.11 -13.45 -8.96
N PHE A 285 -1.98 -14.18 -9.66
CA PHE A 285 -1.53 -15.39 -10.35
C PHE A 285 -0.89 -15.11 -11.71
N PHE A 286 -1.44 -14.18 -12.51
CA PHE A 286 -0.79 -13.79 -13.77
C PHE A 286 0.40 -12.88 -13.54
N GLY A 287 0.41 -12.05 -12.50
CA GLY A 287 1.61 -11.29 -12.13
C GLY A 287 2.77 -12.20 -11.74
N ALA A 288 2.51 -13.29 -11.01
CA ALA A 288 3.50 -14.33 -10.73
C ALA A 288 4.01 -15.01 -12.02
N ALA A 289 3.10 -15.38 -12.91
CA ALA A 289 3.43 -15.92 -14.23
C ALA A 289 4.29 -14.95 -15.07
N TYR A 290 4.02 -13.64 -14.99
CA TYR A 290 4.81 -12.61 -15.64
C TYR A 290 6.24 -12.50 -15.06
N LEU A 291 6.41 -12.60 -13.74
CA LEU A 291 7.74 -12.65 -13.13
C LEU A 291 8.57 -13.84 -13.64
N PHE A 292 7.93 -14.99 -13.84
CA PHE A 292 8.59 -16.14 -14.45
C PHE A 292 8.98 -15.87 -15.91
N GLN A 293 8.10 -15.27 -16.71
CA GLN A 293 8.44 -14.86 -18.07
C GLN A 293 9.66 -13.91 -18.10
N SER A 294 9.67 -12.89 -17.24
CA SER A 294 10.79 -11.96 -17.12
C SER A 294 12.11 -12.68 -16.77
N MET A 295 12.04 -13.68 -15.89
CA MET A 295 13.19 -14.53 -15.57
C MET A 295 13.68 -15.35 -16.78
N LEU A 296 12.77 -15.90 -17.59
CA LEU A 296 13.12 -16.65 -18.80
C LEU A 296 13.86 -15.77 -19.81
N VAL A 297 13.34 -14.59 -20.11
CA VAL A 297 13.95 -13.65 -21.06
C VAL A 297 15.35 -13.27 -20.61
N LYS A 298 15.51 -12.89 -19.34
CA LYS A 298 16.83 -12.53 -18.77
C LYS A 298 17.84 -13.68 -18.84
N ASN A 299 17.39 -14.92 -18.62
CA ASN A 299 18.27 -16.09 -18.69
C ASN A 299 18.66 -16.42 -20.15
N SER A 300 17.79 -16.16 -21.12
CA SER A 300 18.06 -16.41 -22.55
C SER A 300 19.10 -15.47 -23.16
N GLU A 301 19.19 -14.22 -22.69
CA GLU A 301 20.06 -13.18 -23.26
C GLU A 301 21.56 -13.31 -22.93
N GLY A 302 22.00 -14.34 -22.18
CA GLY A 302 23.44 -14.55 -21.97
C GLY A 302 23.86 -15.70 -21.05
N ALA A 303 22.98 -16.19 -20.17
CA ALA A 303 23.32 -17.29 -19.26
C ALA A 303 22.95 -18.68 -19.81
N PHE A 304 22.06 -18.75 -20.80
CA PHE A 304 21.52 -19.99 -21.32
C PHE A 304 22.60 -20.96 -21.83
N PHE A 305 23.56 -20.48 -22.61
CA PHE A 305 24.66 -21.31 -23.12
C PHE A 305 25.60 -21.82 -22.01
N LEU A 306 25.90 -20.99 -21.02
CA LEU A 306 26.77 -21.37 -19.89
C LEU A 306 26.08 -22.35 -18.94
N GLU A 307 24.79 -22.15 -18.66
CA GLU A 307 24.00 -23.09 -17.86
C GLU A 307 23.80 -24.42 -18.60
N TRP A 308 23.61 -24.38 -19.91
CA TRP A 308 23.45 -25.57 -20.74
C TRP A 308 24.69 -26.46 -20.70
N ILE A 309 25.89 -25.89 -20.88
CA ILE A 309 27.17 -26.61 -20.77
C ILE A 309 27.33 -27.22 -19.37
N ARG A 310 26.93 -26.49 -18.31
CA ARG A 310 27.04 -26.95 -16.92
C ARG A 310 26.10 -28.12 -16.57
N TYR A 311 24.90 -28.20 -17.15
CA TYR A 311 23.92 -29.25 -16.80
C TYR A 311 23.95 -30.49 -17.70
N GLY A 312 24.48 -30.38 -18.92
CA GLY A 312 24.67 -31.50 -19.84
C GLY A 312 23.38 -32.10 -20.44
N SER A 313 22.19 -31.66 -20.02
CA SER A 313 20.92 -32.01 -20.68
C SER A 313 19.83 -30.94 -20.48
N TYR A 314 19.03 -30.70 -21.53
CA TYR A 314 17.91 -29.76 -21.52
C TYR A 314 16.87 -30.09 -20.44
N SER A 315 16.59 -31.38 -20.22
CA SER A 315 15.63 -31.82 -19.20
C SER A 315 16.11 -31.50 -17.78
N ARG A 316 17.39 -31.74 -17.44
CA ARG A 316 17.90 -31.42 -16.09
C ARG A 316 17.90 -29.93 -15.81
N TRP A 317 18.26 -29.12 -16.82
CA TRP A 317 18.18 -27.67 -16.72
C TRP A 317 16.74 -27.20 -16.48
N PHE A 318 15.79 -27.68 -17.29
CA PHE A 318 14.38 -27.35 -17.17
C PHE A 318 13.78 -27.74 -15.81
N THR A 319 14.05 -28.96 -15.32
CA THR A 319 13.54 -29.40 -14.02
C THR A 319 14.08 -28.52 -12.89
N ARG A 320 15.37 -28.16 -12.91
CA ARG A 320 15.93 -27.25 -11.90
C ARG A 320 15.37 -25.84 -11.99
N LEU A 321 15.11 -25.36 -13.20
CA LEU A 321 14.50 -24.06 -13.46
C LEU A 321 13.09 -23.99 -12.86
N ILE A 322 12.24 -24.97 -13.19
CA ILE A 322 10.86 -25.05 -12.69
C ILE A 322 10.85 -25.25 -11.17
N LEU A 323 11.65 -26.17 -10.61
CA LEU A 323 11.69 -26.38 -9.16
C LEU A 323 12.10 -25.11 -8.40
N LYS A 324 13.10 -24.36 -8.89
CA LYS A 324 13.50 -23.08 -8.30
C LYS A 324 12.40 -22.02 -8.41
N ALA A 325 11.70 -21.95 -9.54
CA ALA A 325 10.60 -21.01 -9.73
C ALA A 325 9.39 -21.34 -8.84
N MET A 326 9.07 -22.62 -8.72
CA MET A 326 8.00 -23.14 -7.85
C MET A 326 8.30 -22.88 -6.37
N ALA A 327 9.54 -23.13 -5.91
CA ALA A 327 9.93 -22.85 -4.53
C ALA A 327 9.78 -21.35 -4.17
N LYS A 328 10.23 -20.46 -5.07
CA LYS A 328 10.10 -19.00 -4.87
C LYS A 328 8.63 -18.57 -4.81
N MET A 329 7.76 -19.14 -5.64
CA MET A 329 6.34 -18.79 -5.61
C MET A 329 5.59 -19.41 -4.45
N GLY A 330 5.94 -20.62 -4.02
CA GLY A 330 5.41 -21.21 -2.79
C GLY A 330 5.69 -20.30 -1.60
N LEU A 331 6.93 -19.80 -1.48
CA LEU A 331 7.28 -18.81 -0.45
C LEU A 331 6.43 -17.53 -0.58
N LEU A 332 6.20 -17.06 -1.80
CA LEU A 332 5.43 -15.84 -2.05
C LEU A 332 3.95 -15.99 -1.72
N LEU A 333 3.32 -17.12 -2.06
CA LEU A 333 1.95 -17.45 -1.68
C LEU A 333 1.81 -17.59 -0.17
N VAL A 334 2.76 -18.25 0.50
CA VAL A 334 2.82 -18.30 1.97
C VAL A 334 2.91 -16.88 2.55
N GLY A 335 3.76 -16.03 1.98
CA GLY A 335 3.88 -14.63 2.38
C GLY A 335 2.56 -13.87 2.26
N PHE A 336 1.87 -13.97 1.13
CA PHE A 336 0.57 -13.33 0.94
C PHE A 336 -0.50 -13.89 1.87
N GLY A 337 -0.55 -15.21 2.07
CA GLY A 337 -1.43 -15.84 3.05
C GLY A 337 -1.21 -15.25 4.45
N ILE A 338 0.04 -15.24 4.93
CA ILE A 338 0.38 -14.67 6.25
C ILE A 338 -0.05 -13.21 6.34
N VAL A 339 0.25 -12.38 5.32
CA VAL A 339 -0.14 -10.96 5.32
C VAL A 339 -1.66 -10.80 5.39
N THR A 340 -2.43 -11.57 4.62
CA THR A 340 -3.90 -11.50 4.67
C THR A 340 -4.45 -11.88 6.04
N LEU A 341 -3.89 -12.91 6.68
CA LEU A 341 -4.28 -13.31 8.04
C LEU A 341 -3.91 -12.21 9.06
N LEU A 342 -2.70 -11.62 8.97
CA LEU A 342 -2.28 -10.52 9.84
C LEU A 342 -3.19 -9.31 9.70
N VAL A 343 -3.57 -8.92 8.48
CA VAL A 343 -4.53 -7.83 8.25
C VAL A 343 -5.87 -8.15 8.90
N SER A 344 -6.33 -9.40 8.82
CA SER A 344 -7.60 -9.79 9.44
C SER A 344 -7.53 -9.83 10.97
N ILE A 345 -6.38 -10.18 11.56
CA ILE A 345 -6.16 -10.09 13.02
C ILE A 345 -6.20 -8.62 13.46
N LEU A 346 -5.56 -7.72 12.71
CA LEU A 346 -5.56 -6.29 13.01
C LEU A 346 -6.97 -5.66 12.94
N LYS A 347 -7.89 -6.27 12.20
CA LYS A 347 -9.31 -5.88 12.17
C LYS A 347 -10.11 -6.35 13.39
N GLY A 348 -9.58 -7.29 14.16
CA GLY A 348 -10.29 -7.89 15.30
C GLY A 348 -11.22 -9.05 14.93
N ASN A 349 -11.04 -9.66 13.74
CA ASN A 349 -11.84 -10.82 13.34
C ASN A 349 -11.56 -12.04 14.24
N SER A 350 -12.55 -12.90 14.42
CA SER A 350 -12.41 -14.08 15.28
C SER A 350 -11.48 -15.14 14.67
N ILE A 351 -10.76 -15.86 15.54
CA ILE A 351 -9.81 -16.94 15.17
C ILE A 351 -10.54 -18.28 14.96
N GLU A 352 -11.88 -18.29 14.99
CA GLU A 352 -12.66 -19.52 14.81
C GLU A 352 -12.30 -20.20 13.49
N SER A 353 -12.09 -21.52 13.54
CA SER A 353 -11.60 -22.32 12.42
C SER A 353 -12.69 -22.70 11.42
N ILE A 354 -13.54 -21.74 11.06
CA ILE A 354 -14.70 -21.93 10.19
C ILE A 354 -14.81 -20.72 9.24
N VAL A 355 -15.12 -20.96 7.97
CA VAL A 355 -15.50 -19.90 7.01
C VAL A 355 -17.01 -19.71 7.11
N THR A 356 -17.46 -18.53 7.56
CA THR A 356 -18.88 -18.23 7.80
C THR A 356 -19.57 -17.59 6.60
N LEU A 357 -18.78 -17.08 5.63
CA LEU A 357 -19.30 -16.45 4.41
C LEU A 357 -19.98 -17.44 3.45
N THR A 358 -19.63 -18.73 3.50
CA THR A 358 -20.25 -19.77 2.67
C THR A 358 -21.31 -20.51 3.46
N LYS A 359 -22.44 -20.81 2.81
CA LYS A 359 -23.49 -21.66 3.38
C LYS A 359 -23.62 -22.91 2.51
N PRO A 360 -23.32 -24.10 3.07
CA PRO A 360 -22.64 -24.44 4.32
C PRO A 360 -21.17 -23.97 4.44
N SER A 361 -20.68 -24.00 5.68
CA SER A 361 -19.37 -23.49 6.04
C SER A 361 -18.23 -24.43 5.62
N ILE A 362 -17.25 -23.87 4.92
CA ILE A 362 -16.06 -24.60 4.46
C ILE A 362 -15.07 -24.77 5.62
N GLN A 363 -14.45 -25.95 5.72
CA GLN A 363 -13.39 -26.20 6.71
C GLN A 363 -12.07 -25.52 6.30
N VAL A 364 -11.32 -25.02 7.29
CA VAL A 364 -10.01 -24.37 7.08
C VAL A 364 -9.00 -25.29 6.38
N SER A 365 -9.07 -26.60 6.61
CA SER A 365 -8.23 -27.59 5.95
C SER A 365 -8.45 -27.62 4.44
N GLN A 366 -9.70 -27.52 3.99
CA GLN A 366 -10.08 -27.48 2.58
C GLN A 366 -9.61 -26.17 1.93
N LEU A 367 -9.85 -25.04 2.60
CA LEU A 367 -9.39 -23.73 2.15
C LEU A 367 -7.86 -23.70 1.99
N SER A 368 -7.14 -24.21 2.99
CA SER A 368 -5.67 -24.26 2.98
C SER A 368 -5.14 -25.17 1.88
N TYR A 369 -5.73 -26.36 1.71
CA TYR A 369 -5.36 -27.28 0.63
C TYR A 369 -5.58 -26.62 -0.73
N HIS A 370 -6.74 -26.01 -0.96
CA HIS A 370 -7.04 -25.35 -2.22
C HIS A 370 -6.08 -24.17 -2.47
N PHE A 371 -5.80 -23.36 -1.45
CA PHE A 371 -4.87 -22.24 -1.57
C PHE A 371 -3.46 -22.66 -1.96
N PHE A 372 -2.89 -23.63 -1.23
CA PHE A 372 -1.49 -24.03 -1.42
C PHE A 372 -1.33 -25.04 -2.54
N VAL A 373 -2.09 -26.14 -2.53
CA VAL A 373 -1.91 -27.24 -3.50
C VAL A 373 -2.46 -26.84 -4.86
N ASN A 374 -3.74 -26.44 -4.94
CA ASN A 374 -4.32 -26.04 -6.21
C ASN A 374 -3.70 -24.72 -6.71
N GLY A 375 -3.38 -23.78 -5.81
CA GLY A 375 -2.66 -22.56 -6.19
C GLY A 375 -1.28 -22.83 -6.79
N LEU A 376 -0.48 -23.73 -6.21
CA LEU A 376 0.81 -24.12 -6.79
C LEU A 376 0.65 -24.87 -8.12
N LEU A 377 -0.28 -25.83 -8.21
CA LEU A 377 -0.55 -26.55 -9.46
C LEU A 377 -1.03 -25.61 -10.57
N GLN A 378 -1.81 -24.60 -10.22
CA GLN A 378 -2.27 -23.59 -11.17
C GLN A 378 -1.09 -22.75 -11.70
N LEU A 379 -0.21 -22.29 -10.80
CA LEU A 379 1.01 -21.57 -11.20
C LEU A 379 1.94 -22.43 -12.05
N LEU A 380 2.07 -23.72 -11.74
CA LEU A 380 2.84 -24.67 -12.56
C LEU A 380 2.28 -24.72 -13.98
N ASN A 381 0.97 -24.88 -14.15
CA ASN A 381 0.33 -24.86 -15.48
C ASN A 381 0.64 -23.55 -16.22
N TYR A 382 0.53 -22.39 -15.57
CA TYR A 382 0.86 -21.10 -16.20
C TYR A 382 2.32 -21.03 -16.64
N TYR A 383 3.25 -21.50 -15.81
CA TYR A 383 4.67 -21.52 -16.13
C TYR A 383 4.97 -22.42 -17.32
N LEU A 384 4.36 -23.60 -17.36
CA LEU A 384 4.53 -24.55 -18.46
C LEU A 384 3.98 -23.99 -19.77
N ILE A 385 2.78 -23.36 -19.76
CA ILE A 385 2.20 -22.69 -20.93
C ILE A 385 3.15 -21.60 -21.46
N ILE A 386 3.60 -20.71 -20.57
CA ILE A 386 4.53 -19.63 -20.94
C ILE A 386 5.84 -20.20 -21.48
N PHE A 387 6.37 -21.24 -20.85
CA PHE A 387 7.61 -21.88 -21.29
C PHE A 387 7.48 -22.52 -22.68
N ILE A 388 6.36 -23.20 -22.96
CA ILE A 388 6.07 -23.78 -24.28
C ILE A 388 6.11 -22.69 -25.34
N ILE A 389 5.41 -21.57 -25.11
CA ILE A 389 5.32 -20.53 -26.14
C ILE A 389 6.64 -19.76 -26.27
N PHE A 390 7.32 -19.49 -25.16
CA PHE A 390 8.67 -18.95 -25.18
C PHE A 390 9.58 -19.83 -26.06
N CYS A 391 9.48 -21.15 -25.95
CA CYS A 391 10.24 -22.10 -26.76
C CYS A 391 9.85 -22.11 -28.25
N LEU A 392 8.59 -21.81 -28.60
CA LEU A 392 8.09 -21.81 -29.98
C LEU A 392 8.40 -20.50 -30.70
N TRP A 393 8.21 -19.36 -30.06
CA TRP A 393 8.24 -18.05 -30.71
C TRP A 393 9.51 -17.24 -30.45
N ASN A 394 10.23 -17.53 -29.36
CA ASN A 394 11.44 -16.81 -28.92
C ASN A 394 11.33 -15.27 -28.90
N ASN A 395 10.11 -14.74 -28.81
CA ASN A 395 9.81 -13.31 -28.87
C ASN A 395 9.07 -12.88 -27.61
N ALA A 396 9.57 -11.84 -26.94
CA ALA A 396 8.96 -11.31 -25.71
C ALA A 396 7.54 -10.77 -25.92
N SER A 397 7.23 -10.27 -27.12
CA SER A 397 5.91 -9.74 -27.49
C SER A 397 4.83 -10.83 -27.54
N ALA A 398 5.16 -12.05 -27.98
CA ALA A 398 4.22 -13.17 -28.04
C ALA A 398 3.71 -13.53 -26.63
N ASN A 399 4.57 -13.46 -25.63
CA ASN A 399 4.21 -13.74 -24.24
C ASN A 399 3.22 -12.71 -23.65
N ILE A 400 3.29 -11.44 -24.07
CA ILE A 400 2.31 -10.42 -23.64
C ILE A 400 0.91 -10.73 -24.21
N LEU A 401 0.84 -11.11 -25.49
CA LEU A 401 -0.42 -11.52 -26.12
C LEU A 401 -1.06 -12.71 -25.40
N ILE A 402 -0.23 -13.62 -24.87
CA ILE A 402 -0.71 -14.77 -24.10
C ILE A 402 -1.32 -14.37 -22.78
N PHE A 403 -0.75 -13.39 -22.08
CA PHE A 403 -1.41 -12.86 -20.89
C PHE A 403 -2.77 -12.27 -21.22
N GLY A 404 -2.90 -11.56 -22.34
CA GLY A 404 -4.21 -11.09 -22.84
C GLY A 404 -5.18 -12.23 -23.11
N ALA A 405 -4.72 -13.30 -23.78
CA ALA A 405 -5.54 -14.47 -24.05
C ALA A 405 -5.93 -15.24 -22.77
N LEU A 406 -4.98 -15.47 -21.86
CA LEU A 406 -5.23 -16.13 -20.57
C LEU A 406 -6.21 -15.32 -19.71
N PHE A 407 -6.08 -13.99 -19.71
CA PHE A 407 -7.01 -13.09 -19.05
C PHE A 407 -8.43 -13.32 -19.56
N VAL A 408 -8.64 -13.22 -20.87
CA VAL A 408 -9.96 -13.44 -21.49
C VAL A 408 -10.48 -14.86 -21.23
N ILE A 409 -9.68 -15.90 -21.44
CA ILE A 409 -10.09 -17.30 -21.23
C ILE A 409 -10.46 -17.56 -19.76
N CYS A 410 -9.83 -16.88 -18.81
CA CYS A 410 -10.13 -17.02 -17.38
C CYS A 410 -11.55 -16.53 -17.00
N LEU A 411 -12.24 -15.78 -17.88
CA LEU A 411 -13.59 -15.31 -17.59
C LEU A 411 -14.58 -16.48 -17.48
N PRO A 412 -15.50 -16.45 -16.50
CA PRO A 412 -16.45 -17.55 -16.29
C PRO A 412 -17.37 -17.76 -17.50
N MET A 413 -17.65 -16.69 -18.26
CA MET A 413 -18.46 -16.74 -19.48
C MET A 413 -17.79 -17.52 -20.63
N ILE A 414 -16.47 -17.70 -20.58
CA ILE A 414 -15.70 -18.39 -21.63
C ILE A 414 -15.31 -19.79 -21.15
N ASN A 415 -14.81 -19.91 -19.91
CA ASN A 415 -14.44 -21.20 -19.32
C ASN A 415 -15.58 -21.87 -18.56
N ILE A 416 -16.79 -21.90 -19.15
CA ILE A 416 -18.03 -22.36 -18.51
C ILE A 416 -17.88 -23.78 -17.92
N ASN A 417 -17.23 -24.68 -18.67
CA ASN A 417 -17.04 -26.08 -18.27
C ASN A 417 -15.68 -26.34 -17.60
N GLN A 418 -14.93 -25.29 -17.22
CA GLN A 418 -13.60 -25.42 -16.62
C GLN A 418 -12.63 -26.26 -17.48
N PHE A 419 -12.83 -26.27 -18.80
CA PHE A 419 -12.05 -27.08 -19.73
C PHE A 419 -10.59 -26.58 -19.86
N PHE A 420 -10.38 -25.28 -19.71
CA PHE A 420 -9.02 -24.75 -19.70
C PHE A 420 -8.47 -24.78 -18.27
N PRO A 421 -7.20 -25.18 -18.07
CA PRO A 421 -6.55 -25.18 -16.76
C PRO A 421 -6.16 -23.76 -16.38
N ILE A 422 -7.13 -22.85 -16.31
CA ILE A 422 -6.97 -21.42 -16.06
C ILE A 422 -8.07 -21.01 -15.07
N GLY A 423 -7.69 -20.31 -14.01
CA GLY A 423 -8.64 -19.82 -13.01
C GLY A 423 -9.10 -20.85 -11.98
N LEU A 424 -8.69 -22.12 -12.08
CA LEU A 424 -9.35 -23.22 -11.34
C LEU A 424 -9.04 -23.24 -9.84
N ASN A 425 -7.98 -22.57 -9.39
CA ASN A 425 -7.66 -22.40 -7.97
C ASN A 425 -8.38 -21.22 -7.30
N SER A 426 -9.39 -20.67 -7.97
CA SER A 426 -10.22 -19.61 -7.44
C SER A 426 -11.17 -20.13 -6.38
N PHE A 427 -11.28 -19.46 -5.24
CA PHE A 427 -12.16 -19.93 -4.16
C PHE A 427 -13.65 -19.87 -4.49
N GLY A 428 -14.05 -19.09 -5.50
CA GLY A 428 -15.40 -19.13 -6.04
C GLY A 428 -15.81 -20.48 -6.65
N TYR A 429 -14.87 -21.41 -6.88
CA TYR A 429 -15.16 -22.79 -7.28
C TYR A 429 -15.23 -23.77 -6.11
N LEU A 430 -14.92 -23.33 -4.88
CA LEU A 430 -15.14 -24.14 -3.69
C LEU A 430 -16.63 -24.12 -3.36
N THR A 431 -17.34 -25.13 -3.86
CA THR A 431 -18.68 -25.52 -3.45
C THR A 431 -18.60 -26.50 -2.26
N ASP A 432 -19.75 -26.83 -1.66
CA ASP A 432 -19.86 -27.70 -0.47
C ASP A 432 -19.22 -29.09 -0.61
N ASN A 433 -18.97 -29.53 -1.84
CA ASN A 433 -18.46 -30.86 -2.12
C ASN A 433 -16.94 -30.91 -2.12
N ILE A 434 -16.37 -31.61 -1.13
CA ILE A 434 -14.94 -31.97 -1.04
C ILE A 434 -14.42 -32.59 -2.35
N THR A 435 -15.27 -33.30 -3.07
CA THR A 435 -14.93 -33.94 -4.34
C THR A 435 -14.51 -32.94 -5.42
N ASP A 436 -15.06 -31.73 -5.41
CA ASP A 436 -14.78 -30.72 -6.43
C ASP A 436 -13.35 -30.16 -6.26
N MET A 437 -12.89 -30.01 -5.02
CA MET A 437 -11.51 -29.61 -4.71
C MET A 437 -10.48 -30.61 -5.27
N TYR A 438 -10.67 -31.91 -5.04
CA TYR A 438 -9.78 -32.95 -5.54
C TYR A 438 -9.92 -33.18 -7.05
N LYS A 439 -11.12 -32.97 -7.60
CA LYS A 439 -11.34 -32.97 -9.06
C LYS A 439 -10.53 -31.87 -9.74
N ILE A 440 -10.46 -30.67 -9.15
CA ILE A 440 -9.60 -29.59 -9.65
C ILE A 440 -8.12 -29.99 -9.60
N SER A 441 -7.65 -30.58 -8.49
CA SER A 441 -6.26 -31.03 -8.37
C SER A 441 -5.88 -32.06 -9.44
N THR A 442 -6.73 -33.06 -9.65
CA THR A 442 -6.52 -34.11 -10.65
C THR A 442 -6.53 -33.54 -12.07
N TYR A 443 -7.42 -32.58 -12.36
CA TYR A 443 -7.48 -31.90 -13.64
C TYR A 443 -6.20 -31.08 -13.92
N LEU A 444 -5.75 -30.29 -12.94
CA LEU A 444 -4.52 -29.50 -13.06
C LEU A 444 -3.27 -30.37 -13.20
N LEU A 445 -3.22 -31.51 -12.53
CA LEU A 445 -2.15 -32.50 -12.66
C LEU A 445 -2.13 -33.12 -14.06
N ALA A 446 -3.28 -33.54 -14.59
CA ALA A 446 -3.39 -34.12 -15.92
C ALA A 446 -2.89 -33.15 -17.01
N TRP A 447 -3.31 -31.89 -16.93
CA TRP A 447 -2.82 -30.84 -17.84
C TRP A 447 -1.33 -30.56 -17.69
N SER A 448 -0.81 -30.51 -16.46
CA SER A 448 0.62 -30.33 -16.22
C SER A 448 1.44 -31.47 -16.84
N LEU A 449 0.99 -32.72 -16.70
CA LEU A 449 1.64 -33.88 -17.32
C LEU A 449 1.62 -33.79 -18.84
N MET A 450 0.48 -33.42 -19.44
CA MET A 450 0.37 -33.23 -20.88
C MET A 450 1.34 -32.15 -21.40
N GLN A 451 1.42 -31.02 -20.70
CA GLN A 451 2.33 -29.93 -21.05
C GLN A 451 3.80 -30.33 -20.92
N ILE A 452 4.17 -31.07 -19.87
CA ILE A 452 5.52 -31.61 -19.72
C ILE A 452 5.87 -32.54 -20.90
N MET A 453 4.94 -33.40 -21.33
CA MET A 453 5.15 -34.28 -22.49
C MET A 453 5.40 -33.48 -23.78
N ILE A 454 4.66 -32.39 -23.99
CA ILE A 454 4.89 -31.46 -25.11
C ILE A 454 6.29 -30.84 -25.03
N ILE A 455 6.72 -30.39 -23.86
CA ILE A 455 8.06 -29.80 -23.65
C ILE A 455 9.17 -30.83 -23.95
N LEU A 456 9.01 -32.06 -23.47
CA LEU A 456 9.97 -33.14 -23.75
C LEU A 456 10.04 -33.46 -25.25
N PHE A 457 8.91 -33.40 -25.95
CA PHE A 457 8.87 -33.55 -27.41
C PHE A 457 9.62 -32.40 -28.12
N ILE A 458 9.42 -31.15 -27.69
CA ILE A 458 10.15 -29.99 -28.22
C ILE A 458 11.66 -30.14 -27.99
N PHE A 459 12.09 -30.61 -26.82
CA PHE A 459 13.50 -30.83 -26.51
C PHE A 459 14.13 -31.93 -27.37
N LYS A 460 13.39 -32.99 -27.70
CA LYS A 460 13.87 -34.03 -28.63
C LYS A 460 14.07 -33.50 -30.04
N ARG A 461 13.22 -32.58 -30.51
CA ARG A 461 13.31 -32.00 -31.85
C ARG A 461 14.42 -30.96 -32.02
N LYS A 462 14.80 -30.28 -30.94
CA LYS A 462 15.88 -29.26 -30.93
C LYS A 462 17.28 -29.85 -30.65
N ARG A 463 17.36 -31.14 -30.32
CA ARG A 463 18.61 -31.90 -30.20
C ARG A 463 18.97 -32.47 -31.55
#